data_AF-A0A2V2UE44-F1
#
_entry.id   AF-A0A2V2UE44-F1
#
_cell.length_a   1.000
_cell.length_b   1.000
_cell.length_c   1.000
_cell.angle_alpha   90.00
_cell.angle_beta   90.00
_cell.angle_gamma   90.00
#
_symmetry.space_group_name_H-M   'P 1'
#
loop_
_entity.id
_entity.type
_entity.pdbx_description
1 polymer ?
#
loop_
_entity_poly.entity_id
_entity_poly.type
_entity_poly.pdbx_seq_one_letter_code
_entity_poly.pdbx_strand_id
1 'polypeptide(L)'
;MKFLMPHSVPLSSSSLVSIIFIAVLTLASISIANKFPYIMQHDRSHLAKALAPKYPEAGLPSPKGPTILDPNLKAELVFRGLRYPTSMAFLGPNDIVVTEKDAGTVRRVVNGTELQQSLLNVSVATYAHRGMLGIAVAPLTTATSSTNHGNRNTTTYVFLYYTQAQTHTGDDVTEGKQPLGNRLYRYELINNNKLVNPKLLLDLPATPGAIGDGGKVIVGPDNNVYVTIGDVGINGHSTKAQNIQNGSEPDGTSGITQG
;
A
#
# COMPACT_ATOMS: atom_id res chain seq x y z
N MET A 1 -67.15 -5.53 -38.12
CA MET A 1 -66.67 -4.93 -36.85
C MET A 1 -66.03 -6.05 -36.04
N LYS A 2 -64.70 -6.20 -36.11
CA LYS A 2 -63.95 -7.32 -35.50
C LYS A 2 -62.99 -6.71 -34.48
N PHE A 3 -63.26 -6.92 -33.20
CA PHE A 3 -62.38 -6.50 -32.11
C PHE A 3 -61.19 -7.48 -32.01
N LEU A 4 -59.96 -6.94 -32.06
CA LEU A 4 -58.75 -7.64 -31.65
C LEU A 4 -58.66 -7.58 -30.13
N MET A 5 -58.67 -8.72 -29.46
CA MET A 5 -58.26 -8.82 -28.04
C MET A 5 -56.75 -9.08 -27.96
N PRO A 6 -56.02 -8.45 -27.03
CA PRO A 6 -54.60 -8.73 -26.83
C PRO A 6 -54.42 -10.08 -26.11
N HIS A 7 -53.61 -10.96 -26.69
CA HIS A 7 -53.11 -12.15 -26.00
C HIS A 7 -52.05 -11.75 -24.97
N SER A 8 -52.35 -11.94 -23.69
CA SER A 8 -51.35 -11.92 -22.63
C SER A 8 -50.62 -13.27 -22.58
N VAL A 9 -49.32 -13.27 -22.88
CA VAL A 9 -48.46 -14.45 -22.72
C VAL A 9 -48.12 -14.61 -21.24
N PRO A 10 -48.37 -15.76 -20.60
CA PRO A 10 -47.98 -15.97 -19.21
C PRO A 10 -46.46 -16.16 -19.11
N LEU A 11 -45.81 -15.39 -18.23
CA LEU A 11 -44.40 -15.58 -17.88
C LEU A 11 -44.21 -16.94 -17.18
N SER A 12 -43.25 -17.74 -17.64
CA SER A 12 -42.95 -19.04 -17.03
C SER A 12 -42.39 -18.88 -15.61
N SER A 13 -42.61 -19.87 -14.75
CA SER A 13 -42.16 -19.85 -13.36
C SER A 13 -40.65 -19.60 -13.18
N SER A 14 -39.80 -19.97 -14.16
CA SER A 14 -38.36 -19.70 -14.12
C SER A 14 -38.02 -18.22 -14.37
N SER A 15 -38.83 -17.51 -15.15
CA SER A 15 -38.65 -16.09 -15.43
C SER A 15 -39.01 -15.20 -14.24
N LEU A 16 -40.04 -15.58 -13.47
CA LEU A 16 -40.44 -14.89 -12.24
C LEU A 16 -39.39 -15.02 -11.13
N VAL A 17 -38.80 -16.21 -10.96
CA VAL A 17 -37.74 -16.45 -9.97
C VAL A 17 -36.47 -15.64 -10.31
N SER A 18 -36.10 -15.54 -11.59
CA SER A 18 -34.94 -14.75 -12.02
C SER A 18 -35.13 -13.24 -11.80
N ILE A 19 -36.35 -12.72 -12.05
CA ILE A 19 -36.67 -11.30 -11.82
C ILE A 19 -36.62 -10.96 -10.33
N ILE A 20 -37.15 -11.84 -9.46
CA ILE A 20 -37.10 -11.65 -8.00
C ILE A 20 -35.65 -11.68 -7.50
N PHE A 21 -34.81 -12.59 -8.01
CA PHE A 21 -33.41 -12.66 -7.62
C PHE A 21 -32.61 -11.40 -8.01
N ILE A 22 -32.85 -10.87 -9.22
CA ILE A 22 -32.21 -9.63 -9.69
C ILE A 22 -32.72 -8.41 -8.90
N ALA A 23 -34.00 -8.35 -8.56
CA ALA A 23 -34.57 -7.28 -7.74
C ALA A 23 -34.01 -7.31 -6.30
N VAL A 24 -33.85 -8.49 -5.71
CA VAL A 24 -33.26 -8.63 -4.35
C VAL A 24 -31.77 -8.28 -4.36
N LEU A 25 -31.00 -8.69 -5.39
CA LEU A 25 -29.59 -8.31 -5.52
C LEU A 25 -29.41 -6.80 -5.69
N THR A 26 -30.24 -6.15 -6.50
CA THR A 26 -30.16 -4.69 -6.73
C THR A 26 -30.56 -3.91 -5.49
N LEU A 27 -31.61 -4.32 -4.77
CA LEU A 27 -32.01 -3.69 -3.49
C LEU A 27 -30.97 -3.91 -2.38
N ALA A 28 -30.36 -5.10 -2.29
CA ALA A 28 -29.26 -5.36 -1.37
C ALA A 28 -28.03 -4.50 -1.71
N SER A 29 -27.71 -4.34 -3.00
CA SER A 29 -26.60 -3.50 -3.47
C SER A 29 -26.83 -2.03 -3.17
N ILE A 30 -28.05 -1.51 -3.31
CA ILE A 30 -28.41 -0.14 -2.95
C ILE A 30 -28.38 0.07 -1.42
N SER A 31 -28.82 -0.92 -0.64
CA SER A 31 -28.77 -0.86 0.84
C SER A 31 -27.32 -0.91 1.37
N ILE A 32 -26.45 -1.69 0.73
CA ILE A 32 -25.00 -1.74 1.04
C ILE A 32 -24.32 -0.44 0.59
N ALA A 33 -24.61 0.05 -0.62
CA ALA A 33 -24.04 1.30 -1.15
C ALA A 33 -24.47 2.55 -0.38
N ASN A 34 -25.66 2.54 0.24
CA ASN A 34 -26.13 3.65 1.08
C ASN A 34 -25.70 3.52 2.55
N LYS A 35 -25.42 2.31 3.06
CA LYS A 35 -24.89 2.11 4.43
C LYS A 35 -23.37 2.29 4.54
N PHE A 36 -22.61 1.95 3.51
CA PHE A 36 -21.15 2.11 3.51
C PHE A 36 -20.66 3.56 3.71
N PRO A 37 -21.21 4.58 3.05
CA PRO A 37 -20.85 5.97 3.34
C PRO A 37 -21.41 6.46 4.68
N TYR A 38 -22.55 5.93 5.14
CA TYR A 38 -23.18 6.38 6.39
C TYR A 38 -22.44 5.88 7.64
N ILE A 39 -21.90 4.66 7.63
CA ILE A 39 -21.15 4.08 8.76
C ILE A 39 -19.76 4.72 8.90
N MET A 40 -19.14 5.17 7.80
CA MET A 40 -17.83 5.83 7.83
C MET A 40 -17.90 7.32 8.18
N GLN A 41 -19.07 7.95 8.10
CA GLN A 41 -19.21 9.39 8.33
C GLN A 41 -19.51 9.75 9.79
N HIS A 42 -20.01 8.82 10.60
CA HIS A 42 -20.55 9.13 11.93
C HIS A 42 -19.75 8.67 13.15
N ASP A 43 -18.64 7.93 13.01
CA ASP A 43 -17.95 7.43 14.19
C ASP A 43 -16.43 7.61 14.21
N ARG A 44 -16.02 8.88 14.19
CA ARG A 44 -14.62 9.29 14.37
C ARG A 44 -14.05 8.87 15.74
N SER A 45 -14.90 8.76 16.75
CA SER A 45 -14.54 8.23 18.07
C SER A 45 -14.16 6.76 18.02
N HIS A 46 -14.85 5.94 17.22
CA HIS A 46 -14.54 4.52 17.11
C HIS A 46 -13.30 4.28 16.24
N LEU A 47 -13.05 5.09 15.21
CA LEU A 47 -11.79 5.04 14.46
C LEU A 47 -10.60 5.43 15.35
N ALA A 48 -10.70 6.53 16.11
CA ALA A 48 -9.66 6.93 17.06
C ALA A 48 -9.42 5.87 18.14
N LYS A 49 -10.49 5.28 18.72
CA LYS A 49 -10.38 4.18 19.69
C LYS A 49 -9.80 2.90 19.10
N ALA A 50 -10.10 2.57 17.85
CA ALA A 50 -9.53 1.42 17.16
C ALA A 50 -8.05 1.62 16.81
N LEU A 51 -7.63 2.87 16.60
CA LEU A 51 -6.26 3.26 16.29
C LEU A 51 -5.37 3.43 17.52
N ALA A 52 -5.93 3.91 18.64
CA ALA A 52 -5.17 4.22 19.85
C ALA A 52 -4.28 3.08 20.40
N PRO A 53 -4.68 1.79 20.37
CA PRO A 53 -3.81 0.69 20.79
C PRO A 53 -2.63 0.45 19.83
N LYS A 54 -2.76 0.87 18.57
CA LYS A 54 -1.81 0.60 17.49
C LYS A 54 -0.92 1.80 17.14
N TYR A 55 -1.41 3.02 17.36
CA TYR A 55 -0.72 4.29 17.06
C TYR A 55 -1.02 5.30 18.18
N PRO A 56 -0.35 5.21 19.33
CA PRO A 56 -0.60 6.10 20.47
C PRO A 56 -0.30 7.59 20.14
N GLU A 57 0.51 7.85 19.11
CA GLU A 57 0.88 9.19 18.63
C GLU A 57 -0.05 9.80 17.56
N ALA A 58 -0.92 9.02 16.93
CA ALA A 58 -1.69 9.49 15.77
C ALA A 58 -2.90 10.35 16.18
N GLY A 59 -2.86 11.64 15.87
CA GLY A 59 -4.02 12.53 15.93
C GLY A 59 -5.02 12.25 14.80
N LEU A 60 -6.31 12.54 15.03
CA LEU A 60 -7.31 12.46 13.96
C LEU A 60 -7.02 13.52 12.87
N PRO A 61 -7.07 13.16 11.58
CA PRO A 61 -6.89 14.13 10.50
C PRO A 61 -7.96 15.23 10.56
N SER A 62 -7.57 16.46 10.20
CA SER A 62 -8.48 17.61 10.16
C SER A 62 -9.70 17.30 9.27
N PRO A 63 -10.94 17.56 9.73
CA PRO A 63 -12.15 17.33 8.94
C PRO A 63 -12.18 18.11 7.63
N LYS A 64 -11.50 19.26 7.58
CA LYS A 64 -11.45 20.15 6.42
C LYS A 64 -10.37 19.74 5.42
N GLY A 65 -9.49 18.80 5.79
CA GLY A 65 -8.31 18.46 5.01
C GLY A 65 -7.28 19.59 4.95
N PRO A 66 -6.21 19.43 4.15
CA PRO A 66 -5.24 20.49 3.89
C PRO A 66 -5.89 21.63 3.10
N THR A 67 -5.49 22.88 3.38
CA THR A 67 -5.88 24.06 2.60
C THR A 67 -4.73 24.44 1.67
N ILE A 68 -5.01 24.67 0.40
CA ILE A 68 -4.04 25.17 -0.57
C ILE A 68 -4.10 26.70 -0.55
N LEU A 69 -2.99 27.34 -0.16
CA LEU A 69 -2.87 28.80 -0.12
C LEU A 69 -2.31 29.40 -1.42
N ASP A 70 -1.61 28.60 -2.22
CA ASP A 70 -1.10 29.02 -3.53
C ASP A 70 -2.24 28.96 -4.56
N PRO A 71 -2.65 30.09 -5.15
CA PRO A 71 -3.76 30.13 -6.10
C PRO A 71 -3.45 29.40 -7.43
N ASN A 72 -2.19 29.07 -7.71
CA ASN A 72 -1.79 28.34 -8.92
C ASN A 72 -1.82 26.82 -8.74
N LEU A 73 -2.11 26.33 -7.53
CA LEU A 73 -2.20 24.91 -7.23
C LEU A 73 -3.66 24.48 -7.04
N LYS A 74 -3.98 23.28 -7.54
CA LYS A 74 -5.24 22.59 -7.30
C LYS A 74 -4.99 21.20 -6.75
N ALA A 75 -5.84 20.74 -5.84
CA ALA A 75 -5.90 19.34 -5.44
C ALA A 75 -7.01 18.65 -6.24
N GLU A 76 -6.69 17.49 -6.78
CA GLU A 76 -7.65 16.64 -7.47
C GLU A 76 -7.67 15.27 -6.83
N LEU A 77 -8.87 14.70 -6.74
CA LEU A 77 -9.03 13.36 -6.25
C LEU A 77 -8.73 12.37 -7.37
N VAL A 78 -7.64 11.62 -7.22
CA VAL A 78 -7.29 10.53 -8.16
C VAL A 78 -7.96 9.22 -7.78
N PHE A 79 -7.99 8.88 -6.49
CA PHE A 79 -8.56 7.62 -6.01
C PHE A 79 -8.97 7.70 -4.52
N ARG A 80 -9.98 6.91 -4.11
CA ARG A 80 -10.40 6.71 -2.70
C ARG A 80 -10.59 5.22 -2.44
N GLY A 81 -10.48 4.81 -1.18
CA GLY A 81 -10.77 3.44 -0.74
C GLY A 81 -9.55 2.64 -0.29
N LEU A 82 -8.34 3.21 -0.39
CA LEU A 82 -7.11 2.62 0.16
C LEU A 82 -7.17 2.53 1.69
N ARG A 83 -6.55 1.49 2.23
CA ARG A 83 -6.49 1.18 3.66
C ARG A 83 -5.08 1.41 4.18
N TYR A 84 -4.89 2.45 4.99
CA TYR A 84 -3.58 2.83 5.55
C TYR A 84 -2.47 2.95 4.49
N PRO A 85 -2.65 3.78 3.44
CA PRO A 85 -1.60 3.97 2.44
C PRO A 85 -0.38 4.67 3.06
N THR A 86 0.83 4.18 2.76
CA THR A 86 2.09 4.70 3.33
C THR A 86 2.99 5.39 2.32
N SER A 87 3.08 4.85 1.10
CA SER A 87 3.90 5.40 0.03
C SER A 87 3.30 5.06 -1.33
N MET A 88 3.74 5.79 -2.35
CA MET A 88 3.34 5.58 -3.73
C MET A 88 4.50 5.87 -4.69
N ALA A 89 4.44 5.25 -5.87
CA ALA A 89 5.35 5.53 -6.97
C ALA A 89 4.60 5.43 -8.31
N PHE A 90 5.12 6.12 -9.33
CA PHE A 90 4.54 6.13 -10.66
C PHE A 90 5.24 5.10 -11.54
N LEU A 91 4.47 4.18 -12.13
CA LEU A 91 4.93 3.33 -13.24
C LEU A 91 4.88 4.08 -14.57
N GLY A 92 4.02 5.10 -14.65
CA GLY A 92 3.83 5.96 -15.81
C GLY A 92 2.71 6.98 -15.56
N PRO A 93 2.32 7.74 -16.59
CA PRO A 93 1.18 8.67 -16.49
C PRO A 93 -0.09 7.93 -16.07
N ASN A 94 -0.77 8.44 -15.04
CA ASN A 94 -1.99 7.84 -14.48
C ASN A 94 -1.87 6.38 -14.03
N ASP A 95 -0.65 5.91 -13.76
CA ASP A 95 -0.36 4.54 -13.36
C ASP A 95 0.48 4.54 -12.08
N ILE A 96 -0.19 4.29 -10.97
CA ILE A 96 0.34 4.50 -9.62
C ILE A 96 0.33 3.17 -8.88
N VAL A 97 1.45 2.83 -8.26
CA VAL A 97 1.53 1.75 -7.26
C VAL A 97 1.55 2.34 -5.87
N VAL A 98 0.78 1.75 -4.95
CA VAL A 98 0.58 2.26 -3.59
C VAL A 98 0.77 1.14 -2.58
N THR A 99 1.47 1.39 -1.49
CA THR A 99 1.65 0.44 -0.39
C THR A 99 0.56 0.62 0.67
N GLU A 100 -0.03 -0.47 1.15
CA GLU A 100 -0.95 -0.46 2.30
C GLU A 100 -0.28 -1.10 3.53
N LYS A 101 -0.12 -0.32 4.60
CA LYS A 101 0.74 -0.63 5.74
C LYS A 101 0.48 -2.00 6.35
N ASP A 102 -0.73 -2.18 6.88
CA ASP A 102 -1.09 -3.32 7.72
C ASP A 102 -1.57 -4.53 6.90
N ALA A 103 -1.96 -4.31 5.65
CA ALA A 103 -2.33 -5.39 4.75
C ALA A 103 -1.09 -6.07 4.15
N GLY A 104 0.08 -5.41 4.18
CA GLY A 104 1.30 -5.92 3.57
C GLY A 104 1.22 -5.96 2.04
N THR A 105 0.36 -5.12 1.44
CA THR A 105 0.02 -5.18 0.01
C THR A 105 0.61 -4.03 -0.79
N VAL A 106 0.87 -4.31 -2.07
CA VAL A 106 1.09 -3.30 -3.11
C VAL A 106 -0.13 -3.28 -4.02
N ARG A 107 -0.86 -2.18 -4.01
CA ARG A 107 -2.03 -1.92 -4.85
C ARG A 107 -1.60 -1.15 -6.10
N ARG A 108 -2.39 -1.25 -7.18
CA ARG A 108 -2.14 -0.49 -8.41
C ARG A 108 -3.41 0.20 -8.87
N VAL A 109 -3.29 1.48 -9.18
CA VAL A 109 -4.35 2.34 -9.67
C VAL A 109 -3.96 2.82 -11.07
N VAL A 110 -4.78 2.48 -12.06
CA VAL A 110 -4.60 2.85 -13.46
C VAL A 110 -5.79 3.69 -13.89
N ASN A 111 -5.54 4.92 -14.38
CA ASN A 111 -6.58 5.86 -14.79
C ASN A 111 -7.67 6.06 -13.71
N GLY A 112 -7.24 6.22 -12.45
CA GLY A 112 -8.14 6.40 -11.31
C GLY A 112 -8.93 5.14 -10.89
N THR A 113 -8.65 3.98 -11.50
CA THR A 113 -9.30 2.71 -11.16
C THR A 113 -8.29 1.74 -10.57
N GLU A 114 -8.61 1.19 -9.40
CA GLU A 114 -7.77 0.19 -8.75
C GLU A 114 -7.96 -1.21 -9.39
N LEU A 115 -6.86 -1.93 -9.56
CA LEU A 115 -6.90 -3.33 -9.99
C LEU A 115 -7.47 -4.23 -8.89
N GLN A 116 -8.25 -5.23 -9.29
CA GLN A 116 -8.87 -6.16 -8.34
C GLN A 116 -7.83 -6.91 -7.49
N GLN A 117 -6.75 -7.37 -8.13
CA GLN A 117 -5.67 -8.09 -7.46
C GLN A 117 -4.53 -7.14 -7.07
N SER A 118 -4.01 -7.28 -5.86
CA SER A 118 -2.77 -6.62 -5.44
C SER A 118 -1.59 -7.20 -6.22
N LEU A 119 -0.60 -6.36 -6.55
CA LEU A 119 0.63 -6.81 -7.21
C LEU A 119 1.48 -7.70 -6.30
N LEU A 120 1.37 -7.51 -4.99
CA LEU A 120 2.07 -8.26 -3.95
C LEU A 120 1.25 -8.28 -2.66
N ASN A 121 1.37 -9.34 -1.88
CA ASN A 121 0.96 -9.44 -0.49
C ASN A 121 2.03 -10.24 0.28
N VAL A 122 2.61 -9.66 1.32
CA VAL A 122 3.64 -10.29 2.17
C VAL A 122 3.30 -10.12 3.65
N SER A 123 3.77 -11.05 4.48
CA SER A 123 3.61 -10.97 5.93
C SER A 123 4.45 -9.85 6.53
N VAL A 124 3.80 -8.86 7.12
CA VAL A 124 4.45 -7.70 7.75
C VAL A 124 4.12 -7.58 9.23
N ALA A 125 5.08 -7.15 10.03
CA ALA A 125 4.82 -6.72 11.40
C ALA A 125 4.01 -5.41 11.35
N THR A 126 3.08 -5.21 12.29
CA THR A 126 2.11 -4.10 12.17
C THR A 126 2.03 -3.18 13.37
N TYR A 127 2.72 -3.48 14.47
CA TYR A 127 2.68 -2.63 15.66
C TYR A 127 3.30 -1.25 15.38
N ALA A 128 2.64 -0.17 15.83
CA ALA A 128 3.11 1.21 15.68
C ALA A 128 3.56 1.55 14.25
N HIS A 129 4.80 1.97 14.03
CA HIS A 129 5.29 2.43 12.73
C HIS A 129 5.67 1.30 11.77
N ARG A 130 5.65 0.03 12.21
CA ARG A 130 6.01 -1.14 11.40
C ARG A 130 4.98 -1.44 10.32
N GLY A 131 5.41 -1.96 9.17
CA GLY A 131 4.50 -2.43 8.12
C GLY A 131 5.11 -2.40 6.74
N MET A 132 4.26 -2.34 5.71
CA MET A 132 4.67 -1.97 4.36
C MET A 132 4.85 -0.45 4.27
N LEU A 133 6.08 0.05 4.06
CA LEU A 133 6.40 1.46 4.26
C LEU A 133 6.88 2.17 2.99
N GLY A 134 7.92 1.63 2.35
CA GLY A 134 8.60 2.28 1.24
C GLY A 134 8.36 1.60 -0.10
N ILE A 135 8.25 2.41 -1.16
CA ILE A 135 8.24 1.92 -2.53
C ILE A 135 9.00 2.87 -3.46
N ALA A 136 9.83 2.31 -4.34
CA ALA A 136 10.43 3.01 -5.48
C ALA A 136 10.44 2.11 -6.72
N VAL A 137 10.53 2.72 -7.90
CA VAL A 137 10.43 2.03 -9.19
C VAL A 137 11.61 2.46 -10.07
N ALA A 138 12.23 1.52 -10.77
CA ALA A 138 13.24 1.80 -11.78
C ALA A 138 13.00 0.94 -13.04
N PRO A 139 12.97 1.54 -14.25
CA PRO A 139 12.91 0.76 -15.48
C PRO A 139 14.22 0.00 -15.69
N LEU A 140 14.15 -1.28 -16.02
CA LEU A 140 15.28 -2.03 -16.55
C LEU A 140 15.28 -1.90 -18.07
N THR A 141 16.16 -1.06 -18.59
CA THR A 141 16.52 -1.11 -20.01
C THR A 141 17.53 -2.23 -20.19
N THR A 142 17.09 -3.43 -20.55
CA THR A 142 18.03 -4.44 -21.06
C THR A 142 18.54 -3.96 -22.40
N ALA A 143 19.76 -3.43 -22.41
CA ALA A 143 20.49 -3.12 -23.63
C ALA A 143 21.00 -4.41 -24.28
N THR A 144 20.10 -5.35 -24.61
CA THR A 144 20.40 -6.29 -25.67
C THR A 144 19.99 -5.62 -26.97
N SER A 145 20.98 -4.96 -27.57
CA SER A 145 20.97 -4.52 -28.96
C SER A 145 20.68 -5.72 -29.86
N SER A 146 19.41 -6.05 -30.03
CA SER A 146 18.93 -6.81 -31.18
C SER A 146 18.30 -5.80 -32.12
N THR A 147 18.89 -5.67 -33.30
CA THR A 147 18.54 -4.76 -34.39
C THR A 147 17.17 -5.05 -35.02
N ASN A 148 16.26 -5.69 -34.31
CA ASN A 148 14.93 -6.05 -34.80
C ASN A 148 13.87 -5.21 -34.07
N HIS A 149 13.19 -4.35 -34.82
CA HIS A 149 12.00 -3.64 -34.38
C HIS A 149 10.91 -4.63 -33.97
N GLY A 150 10.79 -4.92 -32.67
CA GLY A 150 9.67 -5.69 -32.14
C GLY A 150 9.90 -6.11 -30.69
N ASN A 151 9.20 -5.44 -29.76
CA ASN A 151 9.12 -5.74 -28.32
C ASN A 151 10.44 -5.70 -27.52
N ARG A 152 10.81 -4.51 -27.03
CA ARG A 152 11.58 -4.41 -25.78
C ARG A 152 10.68 -4.90 -24.64
N ASN A 153 10.99 -6.06 -24.08
CA ASN A 153 10.47 -6.43 -22.76
C ASN A 153 11.17 -5.56 -21.71
N THR A 154 10.59 -4.40 -21.40
CA THR A 154 11.07 -3.56 -20.30
C THR A 154 10.61 -4.16 -18.98
N THR A 155 11.48 -4.97 -18.36
CA THR A 155 11.29 -5.35 -16.96
C THR A 155 11.34 -4.09 -16.11
N THR A 156 10.49 -3.97 -15.10
CA THR A 156 10.54 -2.85 -14.16
C THR A 156 10.92 -3.39 -12.80
N TYR A 157 11.98 -2.85 -12.19
CA TYR A 157 12.33 -3.15 -10.81
C TYR A 157 11.48 -2.31 -9.86
N VAL A 158 10.99 -2.97 -8.82
CA VAL A 158 10.27 -2.33 -7.72
C VAL A 158 11.02 -2.63 -6.44
N PHE A 159 11.42 -1.59 -5.73
CA PHE A 159 12.09 -1.67 -4.45
C PHE A 159 11.06 -1.45 -3.35
N LEU A 160 10.98 -2.37 -2.40
CA LEU A 160 10.04 -2.33 -1.29
C LEU A 160 10.78 -2.38 0.02
N TYR A 161 10.44 -1.46 0.91
CA TYR A 161 10.90 -1.47 2.29
C TYR A 161 9.74 -1.80 3.22
N TYR A 162 9.90 -2.84 4.03
CA TYR A 162 8.90 -3.23 5.01
C TYR A 162 9.51 -3.92 6.22
N THR A 163 8.81 -3.82 7.35
CA THR A 163 9.14 -4.57 8.57
C THR A 163 8.58 -5.99 8.44
N GLN A 164 9.44 -6.97 8.22
CA GLN A 164 9.01 -8.33 7.91
C GLN A 164 8.58 -9.08 9.17
N ALA A 165 7.36 -9.65 9.16
CA ALA A 165 6.87 -10.51 10.23
C ALA A 165 7.63 -11.85 10.28
N GLN A 166 7.58 -12.52 11.43
CA GLN A 166 8.24 -13.81 11.61
C GLN A 166 7.45 -14.97 10.99
N THR A 167 6.13 -14.90 11.05
CA THR A 167 5.22 -16.00 10.66
C THR A 167 4.06 -15.49 9.80
N HIS A 168 3.21 -14.61 10.35
CA HIS A 168 2.10 -14.02 9.61
C HIS A 168 1.96 -12.54 9.95
N THR A 169 1.22 -11.82 9.11
CA THR A 169 0.96 -10.39 9.33
C THR A 169 0.45 -10.13 10.75
N GLY A 170 1.08 -9.19 11.45
CA GLY A 170 0.70 -8.76 12.79
C GLY A 170 1.01 -9.73 13.92
N ASP A 171 1.84 -10.76 13.70
CA ASP A 171 2.29 -11.67 14.77
C ASP A 171 3.06 -10.98 15.90
N ASP A 172 3.61 -9.80 15.63
CA ASP A 172 4.20 -8.91 16.63
C ASP A 172 3.18 -8.31 17.60
N VAL A 173 1.92 -8.20 17.18
CA VAL A 173 0.80 -7.75 18.01
C VAL A 173 0.08 -8.94 18.65
N THR A 174 -0.21 -9.98 17.87
CA THR A 174 -1.07 -11.09 18.33
C THR A 174 -0.31 -12.12 19.18
N GLU A 175 0.99 -12.27 18.96
CA GLU A 175 1.84 -13.28 19.61
C GLU A 175 3.07 -12.66 20.30
N GLY A 176 3.31 -11.36 20.16
CA GLY A 176 4.48 -10.69 20.72
C GLY A 176 5.81 -11.08 20.05
N LYS A 177 5.76 -11.64 18.84
CA LYS A 177 6.96 -12.04 18.09
C LYS A 177 7.75 -10.81 17.64
N GLN A 178 9.07 -10.90 17.70
CA GLN A 178 9.89 -9.83 17.14
C GLN A 178 9.96 -9.98 15.61
N PRO A 179 9.86 -8.88 14.84
CA PRO A 179 10.01 -8.93 13.40
C PRO A 179 11.41 -9.42 13.01
N LEU A 180 11.52 -9.98 11.81
CA LEU A 180 12.81 -10.46 11.29
C LEU A 180 13.78 -9.32 10.98
N GLY A 181 13.25 -8.14 10.66
CA GLY A 181 14.04 -6.97 10.33
C GLY A 181 13.23 -5.95 9.54
N ASN A 182 13.79 -4.76 9.45
CA ASN A 182 13.39 -3.72 8.52
C ASN A 182 14.16 -3.95 7.21
N ARG A 183 13.48 -4.41 6.16
CA ARG A 183 14.15 -5.01 5.00
C ARG A 183 13.84 -4.30 3.71
N LEU A 184 14.87 -4.12 2.89
CA LEU A 184 14.75 -3.67 1.52
C LEU A 184 14.84 -4.87 0.57
N TYR A 185 13.78 -5.05 -0.20
CA TYR A 185 13.71 -6.05 -1.26
C TYR A 185 13.62 -5.39 -2.62
N ARG A 186 14.22 -6.02 -3.64
CA ARG A 186 13.94 -5.75 -5.05
C ARG A 186 13.05 -6.85 -5.62
N TYR A 187 12.03 -6.45 -6.36
CA TYR A 187 11.15 -7.32 -7.14
C TYR A 187 11.19 -6.97 -8.61
N GLU A 188 10.75 -7.89 -9.45
CA GLU A 188 10.50 -7.69 -10.88
C GLU A 188 9.00 -7.60 -11.12
N LEU A 189 8.55 -6.51 -11.75
CA LEU A 189 7.19 -6.37 -12.25
C LEU A 189 7.09 -7.08 -13.60
N ILE A 190 6.36 -8.20 -13.62
CA ILE A 190 6.12 -8.99 -14.83
C ILE A 190 4.66 -8.83 -15.26
N ASN A 191 4.44 -8.82 -16.58
CA ASN A 191 3.13 -8.71 -17.22
C ASN A 191 2.27 -7.54 -16.74
N ASN A 192 2.91 -6.49 -16.18
CA ASN A 192 2.23 -5.35 -15.59
C ASN A 192 1.14 -5.74 -14.59
N ASN A 193 1.29 -6.81 -13.82
CA ASN A 193 0.26 -7.17 -12.83
C ASN A 193 0.78 -7.96 -11.62
N LYS A 194 2.06 -8.32 -11.57
CA LYS A 194 2.60 -9.10 -10.46
C LYS A 194 4.05 -8.75 -10.17
N LEU A 195 4.36 -8.61 -8.88
CA LEU A 195 5.74 -8.53 -8.39
C LEU A 195 6.24 -9.93 -8.04
N VAL A 196 7.37 -10.32 -8.62
CA VAL A 196 7.99 -11.63 -8.45
C VAL A 196 9.50 -11.50 -8.23
N ASN A 197 10.18 -12.64 -8.05
CA ASN A 197 11.64 -12.74 -7.92
C ASN A 197 12.22 -11.82 -6.83
N PRO A 198 11.77 -11.94 -5.57
CA PRO A 198 12.29 -11.15 -4.47
C PRO A 198 13.80 -11.36 -4.30
N LYS A 199 14.55 -10.27 -4.25
CA LYS A 199 15.96 -10.26 -3.85
C LYS A 199 16.11 -9.35 -2.63
N LEU A 200 16.49 -9.92 -1.49
CA LEU A 200 16.86 -9.14 -0.31
C LEU A 200 18.13 -8.34 -0.62
N LEU A 201 18.06 -7.03 -0.44
CA LEU A 201 19.18 -6.11 -0.66
C LEU A 201 19.76 -5.58 0.64
N LEU A 202 18.91 -5.37 1.65
CA LEU A 202 19.33 -4.84 2.94
C LEU A 202 18.49 -5.43 4.05
N ASP A 203 19.15 -5.85 5.13
CA ASP A 203 18.53 -6.36 6.36
C ASP A 203 18.97 -5.47 7.53
N LEU A 204 18.04 -4.65 8.04
CA LEU A 204 18.28 -3.68 9.10
C LEU A 204 17.52 -4.08 10.38
N PRO A 205 17.96 -3.62 11.57
CA PRO A 205 17.29 -3.92 12.82
C PRO A 205 15.83 -3.41 12.84
N ALA A 206 14.94 -4.22 13.46
CA ALA A 206 13.56 -3.87 13.80
C ALA A 206 13.31 -3.83 15.32
N THR A 207 14.39 -3.79 16.07
CA THR A 207 14.48 -3.68 17.54
C THR A 207 15.41 -2.52 17.87
N PRO A 208 15.35 -1.90 19.07
CA PRO A 208 14.55 -2.31 20.24
C PRO A 208 13.05 -1.98 20.19
N GLY A 209 12.61 -1.09 19.30
CA GLY A 209 11.23 -0.60 19.28
C GLY A 209 10.52 -0.73 17.94
N ALA A 210 9.26 -0.31 17.93
CA ALA A 210 8.38 -0.32 16.76
C ALA A 210 8.01 1.09 16.26
N ILE A 211 8.72 2.10 16.75
CA ILE A 211 8.49 3.52 16.46
C ILE A 211 9.73 4.03 15.74
N GLY A 212 9.56 4.85 14.70
CA GLY A 212 10.69 5.40 13.95
C GLY A 212 11.38 4.39 13.03
N ASP A 213 10.62 3.50 12.38
CA ASP A 213 11.17 2.51 11.42
C ASP A 213 11.66 3.11 10.09
N GLY A 214 11.39 4.40 9.85
CA GLY A 214 11.77 5.10 8.62
C GLY A 214 11.08 4.52 7.39
N GLY A 215 11.87 4.11 6.40
CA GLY A 215 11.40 3.34 5.26
C GLY A 215 11.15 4.14 3.99
N LYS A 216 11.55 5.42 3.90
CA LYS A 216 11.56 6.09 2.59
C LYS A 216 12.56 5.40 1.68
N VAL A 217 12.14 5.09 0.45
CA VAL A 217 12.99 4.55 -0.62
C VAL A 217 12.93 5.49 -1.81
N ILE A 218 14.08 5.81 -2.41
CA ILE A 218 14.19 6.52 -3.68
C ILE A 218 15.26 5.86 -4.57
N VAL A 219 15.10 5.97 -5.88
CA VAL A 219 16.17 5.66 -6.84
C VAL A 219 16.73 7.00 -7.31
N GLY A 220 18.03 7.20 -7.10
CA GLY A 220 18.70 8.44 -7.47
C GLY A 220 19.04 8.51 -8.96
N PRO A 221 19.43 9.70 -9.45
CA PRO A 221 19.86 9.90 -10.83
C PRO A 221 21.17 9.15 -11.18
N ASP A 222 21.91 8.72 -10.17
CA ASP A 222 23.12 7.90 -10.26
C ASP A 222 22.81 6.38 -10.34
N ASN A 223 21.53 6.02 -10.42
CA ASN A 223 21.02 4.65 -10.41
C ASN A 223 21.26 3.88 -9.10
N ASN A 224 21.56 4.57 -8.01
CA ASN A 224 21.62 3.97 -6.68
C ASN A 224 20.27 4.01 -5.98
N VAL A 225 20.05 3.05 -5.07
CA VAL A 225 18.85 3.00 -4.23
C VAL A 225 19.21 3.57 -2.86
N TYR A 226 18.48 4.60 -2.44
CA TYR A 226 18.64 5.22 -1.13
C TYR A 226 17.47 4.84 -0.25
N VAL A 227 17.79 4.41 0.96
CA VAL A 227 16.82 4.03 1.98
C VAL A 227 17.13 4.77 3.27
N THR A 228 16.09 5.14 4.00
CA THR A 228 16.22 5.72 5.34
C THR A 228 15.71 4.73 6.38
N ILE A 229 16.42 4.62 7.49
CA ILE A 229 15.93 4.01 8.72
C ILE A 229 15.99 5.07 9.82
N GLY A 230 15.00 5.09 10.70
CA GLY A 230 15.05 5.95 11.89
C GLY A 230 15.72 5.24 13.06
N ASP A 231 15.45 5.71 14.27
CA ASP A 231 16.12 5.21 15.48
C ASP A 231 15.56 3.87 15.96
N VAL A 232 14.44 3.38 15.42
CA VAL A 232 13.84 2.07 15.80
C VAL A 232 13.53 1.98 17.31
N GLY A 233 12.77 2.93 17.82
CA GLY A 233 12.25 3.01 19.18
C GLY A 233 12.20 4.45 19.71
N ILE A 234 11.38 4.72 20.74
CA ILE A 234 11.37 6.02 21.44
C ILE A 234 12.73 6.30 22.10
N ASN A 235 13.35 5.27 22.68
CA ASN A 235 14.73 5.25 23.15
C ASN A 235 15.51 4.23 22.31
N GLY A 236 15.42 4.40 20.99
CA GLY A 236 16.00 3.48 20.02
C GLY A 236 17.52 3.53 19.96
N HIS A 237 18.06 3.16 18.81
CA HIS A 237 19.49 3.20 18.54
C HIS A 237 20.05 4.59 18.77
N SER A 238 21.13 4.64 19.55
CA SER A 238 21.85 5.85 19.92
C SER A 238 23.35 5.61 19.79
N THR A 239 23.83 5.74 18.56
CA THR A 239 25.21 5.42 18.16
C THR A 239 26.00 6.67 17.83
N LYS A 240 27.33 6.53 17.77
CA LYS A 240 28.23 7.60 17.30
C LYS A 240 27.96 8.00 15.84
N ALA A 241 27.35 7.12 15.03
CA ALA A 241 26.97 7.45 13.64
C ALA A 241 25.87 8.53 13.58
N GLN A 242 25.06 8.68 14.63
CA GLN A 242 24.07 9.76 14.78
C GLN A 242 24.66 11.03 15.42
N ASN A 243 25.99 11.14 15.52
CA ASN A 243 26.69 12.22 16.22
C ASN A 243 26.35 12.33 17.72
N ILE A 244 26.11 11.18 18.38
CA ILE A 244 25.90 11.11 19.83
C ILE A 244 27.24 10.85 20.51
N GLN A 245 27.77 11.84 21.23
CA GLN A 245 29.12 11.82 21.82
C GLN A 245 29.40 10.58 22.68
N ASN A 246 28.42 10.14 23.47
CA ASN A 246 28.51 8.98 24.35
C ASN A 246 27.68 7.78 23.83
N GLY A 247 27.37 7.75 22.54
CA GLY A 247 26.62 6.66 21.91
C GLY A 247 27.45 5.39 21.77
N SER A 248 26.78 4.27 21.50
CA SER A 248 27.43 3.01 21.16
C SER A 248 28.15 3.08 19.81
N GLU A 249 28.96 2.07 19.48
CA GLU A 249 29.54 1.95 18.15
C GLU A 249 28.45 1.82 17.06
N PRO A 250 28.73 2.25 15.81
CA PRO A 250 27.79 2.13 14.70
C PRO A 250 27.33 0.67 14.49
N ASP A 251 26.03 0.49 14.28
CA ASP A 251 25.36 -0.81 14.18
C ASP A 251 24.70 -1.06 12.81
N GLY A 252 25.04 -0.22 11.82
CA GLY A 252 24.43 -0.23 10.49
C GLY A 252 23.18 0.66 10.36
N THR A 253 22.68 1.23 11.45
CA THR A 253 21.70 2.33 11.39
C THR A 253 22.41 3.67 11.16
N SER A 254 21.71 4.63 10.54
CA SER A 254 22.20 6.01 10.35
C SER A 254 23.53 6.15 9.57
N GLY A 255 23.78 5.30 8.58
CA GLY A 255 24.94 5.37 7.69
C GLY A 255 24.57 5.27 6.20
N ILE A 256 25.43 5.79 5.31
CA ILE A 256 25.35 5.53 3.88
C ILE A 256 26.16 4.28 3.59
N THR A 257 25.49 3.20 3.19
CA THR A 257 26.17 1.97 2.75
C THR A 257 26.31 1.98 1.22
N GLN A 258 27.53 1.76 0.75
CA GLN A 258 27.83 1.55 -0.67
C GLN A 258 28.27 0.09 -0.82
N GLY A 259 27.61 -0.66 -1.71
CA GLY A 259 27.86 -2.09 -1.93
C GLY A 259 27.55 -2.51 -3.35
#